data_AF-A0A7Z2PYG7-F1
#
_entry.id   AF-A0A7Z2PYG7-F1
#
_cell.length_a   1.000
_cell.length_b   1.000
_cell.length_c   1.000
_cell.angle_alpha   90.00
_cell.angle_beta   90.00
_cell.angle_gamma   90.00
#
_symmetry.space_group_name_H-M   'P 1'
#
loop_
_entity.id
_entity.type
_entity.pdbx_description
1 polymer ?
#
loop_
_entity_poly.entity_id
_entity_poly.type
_entity_poly.pdbx_seq_one_letter_code
_entity_poly.pdbx_strand_id
1 'polypeptide(L)'
;MSRGGAGRGQGRKPVLEDARALLVGEHCENLWLAEAEDQAIERHNATPEGRMIAAEQERAQMIPVLLRRRSREALDDIHESINEIIDPENPEQARRGMSLPTQRPYGAKKVILEKAAAWCEGTFGIAITPNKADECWDHYRRVVAHAARKV
;
A
#
# COMPACT_ATOMS: atom_id res chain seq x y z
N MET A 1 -18.02 47.54 -31.04
CA MET A 1 -17.06 46.59 -30.44
C MET A 1 -17.83 45.67 -29.48
N SER A 2 -18.29 44.51 -29.94
CA SER A 2 -18.99 43.53 -29.09
C SER A 2 -18.01 42.82 -28.18
N ARG A 3 -18.08 43.10 -26.88
CA ARG A 3 -17.43 42.28 -25.85
C ARG A 3 -18.28 41.03 -25.67
N GLY A 4 -17.85 39.91 -26.27
CA GLY A 4 -18.45 38.60 -26.05
C GLY A 4 -18.36 38.24 -24.57
N GLY A 5 -19.49 38.29 -23.88
CA GLY A 5 -19.59 37.82 -22.51
C GLY A 5 -19.35 36.32 -22.48
N ALA A 6 -18.35 35.88 -21.70
CA ALA A 6 -18.21 34.49 -21.31
C ALA A 6 -19.57 34.01 -20.78
N GLY A 7 -20.16 33.03 -21.47
CA GLY A 7 -21.49 32.53 -21.13
C GLY A 7 -21.53 32.02 -19.68
N ARG A 8 -22.62 32.31 -18.96
CA ARG A 8 -22.92 31.68 -17.66
C ARG A 8 -22.82 30.16 -17.83
N GLY A 9 -21.73 29.55 -17.36
CA GLY A 9 -21.54 28.10 -17.36
C GLY A 9 -20.40 27.56 -18.22
N GLN A 10 -19.75 28.37 -19.07
CA GLN A 10 -18.54 27.92 -19.77
C GLN A 10 -17.35 27.86 -18.79
N GLY A 11 -16.93 26.65 -18.42
CA GLY A 11 -15.70 26.40 -17.64
C GLY A 11 -15.90 25.91 -16.20
N ARG A 12 -17.12 25.61 -15.75
CA ARG A 12 -17.28 24.93 -14.44
C ARG A 12 -16.87 23.48 -14.57
N LYS A 13 -15.77 23.10 -13.89
CA LYS A 13 -15.35 21.70 -13.78
C LYS A 13 -16.51 20.86 -13.24
N PRO A 14 -16.75 19.66 -13.81
CA PRO A 14 -17.78 18.77 -13.31
C PRO A 14 -17.56 18.50 -11.82
N VAL A 15 -18.62 18.68 -11.03
CA VAL A 15 -18.58 18.43 -9.58
C VAL A 15 -18.63 16.92 -9.37
N LEU A 16 -17.68 16.40 -8.61
CA LEU A 16 -17.66 14.99 -8.24
C LEU A 16 -18.82 14.72 -7.26
N GLU A 17 -19.69 13.78 -7.61
CA GLU A 17 -20.76 13.31 -6.72
C GLU A 17 -20.15 12.72 -5.43
N ASP A 18 -20.82 12.87 -4.29
CA ASP A 18 -20.33 12.42 -2.97
C ASP A 18 -19.90 10.94 -2.97
N ALA A 19 -20.69 10.06 -3.59
CA ALA A 19 -20.35 8.64 -3.69
C ALA A 19 -19.03 8.41 -4.45
N ARG A 20 -18.78 9.17 -5.52
CA ARG A 20 -17.53 9.09 -6.28
C ARG A 20 -16.36 9.70 -5.50
N ALA A 21 -16.61 10.77 -4.73
CA ALA A 21 -15.61 11.34 -3.84
C ALA A 21 -15.16 10.33 -2.77
N LEU A 22 -16.07 9.54 -2.23
CA LEU A 22 -15.73 8.45 -1.31
C LEU A 22 -14.88 7.36 -1.97
N LEU A 23 -15.21 6.93 -3.19
CA LEU A 23 -14.41 5.94 -3.93
C LEU A 23 -13.00 6.45 -4.25
N VAL A 24 -12.86 7.72 -4.62
CA VAL A 24 -11.54 8.34 -4.81
C VAL A 24 -10.76 8.38 -3.48
N GLY A 25 -11.42 8.74 -2.38
CA GLY A 25 -10.79 8.77 -1.06
C GLY A 25 -10.36 7.39 -0.56
N GLU A 26 -11.16 6.35 -0.81
CA GLU A 26 -10.80 4.95 -0.56
C GLU A 26 -9.59 4.53 -1.39
N HIS A 27 -9.57 4.89 -2.67
CA HIS A 27 -8.43 4.60 -3.55
C HIS A 27 -7.13 5.27 -3.06
N CYS A 28 -7.20 6.51 -2.58
CA CYS A 28 -6.06 7.17 -1.93
C CYS A 28 -5.57 6.40 -0.70
N GLU A 29 -6.48 5.92 0.16
CA GLU A 29 -6.13 5.13 1.35
C GLU A 29 -5.45 3.81 0.93
N ASN A 30 -5.96 3.12 -0.08
CA ASN A 30 -5.37 1.87 -0.56
C ASN A 30 -3.96 2.07 -1.12
N LEU A 31 -3.73 3.13 -1.90
CA LEU A 31 -2.40 3.49 -2.38
C LEU A 31 -1.45 3.83 -1.22
N TRP A 32 -1.97 4.49 -0.19
CA TRP A 32 -1.19 4.82 1.00
C TRP A 32 -0.81 3.60 1.81
N LEU A 33 -1.72 2.64 1.99
CA LEU A 33 -1.45 1.39 2.69
C LEU A 33 -0.43 0.54 1.93
N ALA A 34 -0.56 0.42 0.61
CA ALA A 34 0.40 -0.29 -0.23
C ALA A 34 1.81 0.30 -0.11
N GLU A 35 1.94 1.62 -0.21
CA GLU A 35 3.23 2.29 -0.06
C GLU A 35 3.80 2.15 1.37
N ALA A 36 2.94 2.19 2.40
CA ALA A 36 3.37 1.98 3.77
C ALA A 36 3.92 0.57 4.01
N GLU A 37 3.32 -0.43 3.35
CA GLU A 37 3.75 -1.82 3.34
C GLU A 37 5.09 -1.98 2.60
N ASP A 38 5.19 -1.44 1.38
CA ASP A 38 6.41 -1.47 0.58
C ASP A 38 7.60 -0.87 1.36
N GLN A 39 7.43 0.31 1.98
CA GLN A 39 8.47 0.93 2.80
C GLN A 39 8.78 0.13 4.07
N ALA A 40 7.80 -0.58 4.65
CA ALA A 40 8.05 -1.45 5.80
C ALA A 40 8.89 -2.67 5.42
N ILE A 41 8.60 -3.28 4.27
CA ILE A 41 9.37 -4.38 3.68
C ILE A 41 10.79 -3.90 3.34
N GLU A 42 10.93 -2.74 2.71
CA GLU A 42 12.24 -2.17 2.37
C GLU A 42 13.10 -1.92 3.61
N ARG A 43 12.52 -1.30 4.65
CA ARG A 43 13.23 -1.10 5.93
C ARG A 43 13.65 -2.42 6.57
N HIS A 44 12.77 -3.42 6.56
CA HIS A 44 13.11 -4.75 7.07
C HIS A 44 14.27 -5.37 6.28
N ASN A 45 14.19 -5.34 4.95
CA ASN A 45 15.22 -5.89 4.07
C ASN A 45 16.54 -5.10 4.10
N ALA A 46 16.55 -3.88 4.62
CA ALA A 46 17.79 -3.11 4.83
C ALA A 46 18.58 -3.62 6.06
N THR A 47 17.94 -4.32 7.00
CA THR A 47 18.61 -4.88 8.18
C THR A 47 19.52 -6.06 7.79
N PRO A 48 20.63 -6.32 8.51
CA PRO A 48 21.44 -7.52 8.31
C PRO A 48 20.61 -8.82 8.37
N GLU A 49 19.77 -8.94 9.39
CA GLU A 49 18.91 -10.10 9.64
C GLU A 49 17.90 -10.27 8.51
N GLY A 50 17.24 -9.19 8.11
CA GLY A 50 16.27 -9.20 7.00
C GLY A 50 16.89 -9.64 5.68
N ARG A 51 18.16 -9.26 5.40
CA ARG A 51 18.89 -9.74 4.21
C ARG A 51 19.21 -11.23 4.28
N MET A 52 19.61 -11.72 5.44
CA MET A 52 19.88 -13.15 5.64
C MET A 52 18.60 -13.97 5.47
N ILE A 53 17.49 -13.51 6.06
CA ILE A 53 16.17 -14.14 5.89
C ILE A 53 15.75 -14.13 4.42
N ALA A 54 15.92 -13.01 3.71
CA ALA A 54 15.59 -12.91 2.29
C ALA A 54 16.41 -13.89 1.43
N ALA A 55 17.70 -14.07 1.71
CA ALA A 55 18.55 -15.02 1.01
C ALA A 55 18.10 -16.48 1.23
N GLU A 56 17.72 -16.84 2.46
CA GLU A 56 17.17 -18.15 2.76
C GLU A 56 15.81 -18.39 2.09
N GLN A 57 14.96 -17.37 2.04
CA GLN A 57 13.70 -17.44 1.31
C GLN A 57 13.90 -17.59 -0.20
N GLU A 58 14.90 -16.93 -0.78
CA GLU A 58 15.29 -17.11 -2.18
C GLU A 58 15.76 -18.55 -2.43
N ARG A 59 16.58 -19.11 -1.53
CA ARG A 59 16.99 -20.52 -1.56
C ARG A 59 15.79 -21.47 -1.57
N ALA A 60 14.75 -21.19 -0.77
CA ALA A 60 13.51 -21.97 -0.77
C ALA A 60 12.72 -21.83 -2.07
N GLN A 61 12.70 -20.64 -2.68
CA GLN A 61 11.99 -20.39 -3.94
C GLN A 61 12.60 -21.14 -5.11
N MET A 62 13.91 -21.37 -5.11
CA MET A 62 14.63 -22.16 -6.13
C MET A 62 14.20 -23.63 -6.16
N ILE A 63 13.58 -24.16 -5.10
CA ILE A 63 13.05 -25.52 -5.08
C ILE A 63 11.70 -25.54 -5.82
N PRO A 64 11.60 -26.22 -6.98
CA PRO A 64 10.36 -26.29 -7.74
C PRO A 64 9.23 -26.86 -6.90
N VAL A 65 8.04 -26.27 -7.01
CA VAL A 65 6.87 -26.63 -6.18
C VAL A 65 6.57 -28.14 -6.23
N LEU A 66 6.71 -28.76 -7.41
CA LEU A 66 6.48 -30.20 -7.61
C LEU A 66 7.47 -31.09 -6.83
N LEU A 67 8.66 -30.57 -6.52
CA LEU A 67 9.71 -31.30 -5.81
C LEU A 67 9.72 -31.01 -4.30
N ARG A 68 9.05 -29.94 -3.83
CA ARG A 68 9.04 -29.55 -2.41
C ARG A 68 8.62 -30.66 -1.45
N ARG A 69 7.65 -31.50 -1.83
CA ARG A 69 7.23 -32.64 -0.98
C ARG A 69 8.34 -33.68 -0.81
N ARG A 70 9.20 -33.85 -1.82
CA ARG A 70 10.33 -34.80 -1.80
C ARG A 70 11.58 -34.17 -1.17
N SER A 71 11.73 -32.85 -1.29
CA SER A 71 12.82 -32.07 -0.71
C SER A 71 12.47 -31.53 0.68
N ARG A 72 11.76 -32.32 1.50
CA ARG A 72 11.31 -31.88 2.82
C ARG A 72 12.48 -31.55 3.74
N GLU A 73 13.50 -32.40 3.78
CA GLU A 73 14.72 -32.17 4.57
C GLU A 73 15.37 -30.83 4.21
N ALA A 74 15.58 -30.56 2.91
CA ALA A 74 16.14 -29.28 2.47
C ALA A 74 15.30 -28.06 2.85
N LEU A 75 13.96 -28.19 2.91
CA LEU A 75 13.08 -27.12 3.37
C LEU A 75 13.13 -26.96 4.89
N ASP A 76 13.25 -28.06 5.63
CA ASP A 76 13.39 -28.04 7.08
C ASP A 76 14.74 -27.40 7.48
N ASP A 77 15.84 -27.70 6.78
CA ASP A 77 17.14 -27.03 6.96
C ASP A 77 17.05 -25.51 6.72
N ILE A 78 16.30 -25.08 5.70
CA ILE A 78 16.05 -23.65 5.43
C ILE A 78 15.25 -23.02 6.57
N HIS A 79 14.23 -23.72 7.06
CA HIS A 79 13.43 -23.22 8.19
C HIS A 79 14.25 -23.07 9.46
N GLU A 80 15.10 -24.05 9.78
CA GLU A 80 16.02 -23.99 10.91
C GLU A 80 16.97 -22.80 10.77
N SER A 81 17.57 -22.62 9.59
CA SER A 81 18.44 -21.48 9.30
C SER A 81 17.74 -20.13 9.52
N ILE A 82 16.48 -20.00 9.07
CA ILE A 82 15.69 -18.77 9.31
C ILE A 82 15.41 -18.56 10.79
N ASN A 83 15.09 -19.63 11.54
CA ASN A 83 14.82 -19.53 12.97
C ASN A 83 16.05 -19.09 13.77
N GLU A 84 17.24 -19.60 13.41
CA GLU A 84 18.52 -19.18 14.00
C GLU A 84 18.82 -17.70 13.75
N ILE A 85 18.40 -17.16 12.61
CA ILE A 85 18.53 -15.72 12.31
C ILE A 85 17.56 -14.89 13.15
N ILE A 86 16.32 -15.35 13.33
CA ILE A 86 15.26 -14.61 14.04
C ILE A 86 15.53 -14.58 15.56
N ASP A 87 15.87 -15.73 16.14
CA ASP A 87 16.14 -15.88 17.57
C ASP A 87 17.33 -16.83 17.77
N PRO A 88 18.57 -16.31 17.77
CA PRO A 88 19.77 -17.13 17.90
C PRO A 88 19.90 -17.79 19.27
N GLU A 89 19.21 -17.28 20.30
CA GLU A 89 19.27 -17.85 21.65
C GLU A 89 18.30 -19.03 21.80
N ASN A 90 17.14 -18.99 21.12
CA ASN A 90 16.11 -20.03 21.21
C ASN A 90 15.44 -20.30 19.84
N PRO A 91 16.15 -20.88 18.86
CA PRO A 91 15.64 -21.05 17.49
C PRO A 91 14.37 -21.92 17.43
N GLU A 92 14.23 -22.93 18.29
CA GLU A 92 13.02 -23.77 18.34
C GLU A 92 11.76 -23.01 18.78
N GLN A 93 11.93 -21.87 19.48
CA GLN A 93 10.84 -21.02 19.94
C GLN A 93 10.61 -19.79 19.04
N ALA A 94 11.42 -19.63 17.99
CA ALA A 94 11.31 -18.51 17.07
C ALA A 94 9.87 -18.43 16.50
N ARG A 95 9.26 -17.25 16.63
CA ARG A 95 7.90 -17.03 16.12
C ARG A 95 7.94 -17.00 14.60
N ARG A 96 7.26 -17.95 13.96
CA ARG A 96 7.16 -18.10 12.50
C ARG A 96 6.51 -16.92 11.76
N GLY A 97 5.94 -15.96 12.49
CA GLY A 97 5.36 -14.74 11.93
C GLY A 97 6.00 -13.52 12.57
N MET A 98 6.54 -12.63 11.73
CA MET A 98 7.02 -11.32 12.13
C MET A 98 5.98 -10.26 11.79
N SER A 99 5.65 -9.41 12.76
CA SER A 99 4.84 -8.22 12.51
C SER A 99 5.76 -7.10 12.02
N LEU A 100 5.60 -6.67 10.77
CA LEU A 100 6.27 -5.48 10.27
C LEU A 100 5.40 -4.25 10.60
N PRO A 101 5.86 -3.33 11.46
CA PRO A 101 5.08 -2.15 11.77
C PRO A 101 5.00 -1.24 10.54
N THR A 102 3.80 -1.09 10.00
CA THR A 102 3.53 -0.08 8.97
C THR A 102 3.56 1.30 9.62
N GLN A 103 4.34 2.18 9.02
CA GLN A 103 4.44 3.58 9.44
C GLN A 103 3.90 4.45 8.31
N ARG A 104 3.57 5.70 8.64
CA ARG A 104 3.24 6.72 7.64
C ARG A 104 4.37 6.79 6.60
N PRO A 105 4.11 6.49 5.32
CA PRO A 105 5.12 6.54 4.29
C PRO A 105 5.64 7.97 4.10
N TYR A 106 6.96 8.12 4.00
CA TYR A 106 7.59 9.42 3.81
C TYR A 106 7.57 9.81 2.33
N GLY A 107 7.34 11.09 2.02
CA GLY A 107 7.41 11.63 0.65
C GLY A 107 6.31 11.16 -0.32
N ALA A 108 5.52 10.15 0.02
CA ALA A 108 4.60 9.50 -0.91
C ALA A 108 3.30 10.26 -1.18
N LYS A 109 2.91 11.19 -0.29
CA LYS A 109 1.60 11.89 -0.38
C LYS A 109 1.37 12.50 -1.76
N LYS A 110 2.35 13.22 -2.30
CA LYS A 110 2.21 13.90 -3.60
C LYS A 110 1.95 12.89 -4.73
N VAL A 111 2.76 11.83 -4.78
CA VAL A 111 2.66 10.78 -5.81
C VAL A 111 1.32 10.05 -5.72
N ILE A 112 0.84 9.76 -4.51
CA ILE A 112 -0.45 9.11 -4.29
C ILE A 112 -1.60 9.98 -4.80
N LEU A 113 -1.59 11.27 -4.49
CA LEU A 113 -2.63 12.19 -4.95
C LEU A 113 -2.63 12.35 -6.48
N GLU A 114 -1.45 12.36 -7.11
CA GLU A 114 -1.33 12.38 -8.57
C GLU A 114 -1.85 11.09 -9.21
N LYS A 115 -1.51 9.92 -8.65
CA LYS A 115 -2.02 8.62 -9.08
C LYS A 115 -3.55 8.53 -8.94
N ALA A 116 -4.09 8.98 -7.81
CA ALA A 116 -5.53 8.98 -7.57
C ALA A 116 -6.29 9.93 -8.50
N ALA A 117 -5.71 11.10 -8.81
CA ALA A 117 -6.28 12.03 -9.78
C ALA A 117 -6.33 11.43 -11.20
N ALA A 118 -5.24 10.78 -11.63
CA ALA A 118 -5.20 10.08 -12.92
C ALA A 118 -6.18 8.89 -12.96
N TRP A 119 -6.28 8.14 -11.86
CA TRP A 119 -7.25 7.04 -11.73
C TRP A 119 -8.69 7.53 -11.83
N CYS A 120 -9.02 8.67 -11.21
CA CYS A 120 -10.35 9.28 -11.30
C CYS A 120 -10.71 9.68 -12.74
N GLU A 121 -9.75 10.26 -13.48
CA GLU A 121 -9.95 10.60 -14.88
C GLU A 121 -10.17 9.35 -15.74
N GLY A 122 -9.37 8.30 -15.54
CA GLY A 122 -9.51 7.04 -16.27
C GLY A 122 -10.79 6.27 -15.94
N THR A 123 -11.24 6.30 -14.69
CA THR A 123 -12.38 5.51 -14.20
C THR A 123 -13.72 6.20 -14.42
N PHE A 124 -13.77 7.52 -14.18
CA PHE A 124 -15.03 8.29 -14.22
C PHE A 124 -15.10 9.30 -15.37
N GLY A 125 -14.03 9.48 -16.14
CA GLY A 125 -13.95 10.51 -17.19
C GLY A 125 -13.90 11.93 -16.62
N ILE A 126 -13.55 12.09 -15.33
CA ILE A 126 -13.54 13.38 -14.63
C ILE A 126 -12.12 13.68 -14.15
N ALA A 127 -11.50 14.71 -14.74
CA ALA A 127 -10.21 15.21 -14.31
C ALA A 127 -10.33 16.03 -13.02
N ILE A 128 -9.69 15.55 -11.96
CA ILE A 128 -9.58 16.26 -10.66
C ILE A 128 -8.15 16.72 -10.42
N THR A 129 -7.97 17.72 -9.56
CA THR A 129 -6.63 18.16 -9.14
C THR A 129 -6.13 17.32 -7.95
N PRO A 130 -4.81 17.26 -7.70
CA PRO A 130 -4.28 16.60 -6.50
C PRO A 130 -4.87 17.13 -5.20
N ASN A 131 -5.10 18.45 -5.11
CA ASN A 131 -5.78 19.05 -3.95
C ASN A 131 -7.20 18.52 -3.77
N LYS A 132 -7.92 18.29 -4.88
CA LYS A 132 -9.27 17.73 -4.80
C LYS A 132 -9.25 16.27 -4.37
N ALA A 133 -8.25 15.49 -4.81
CA ALA A 133 -8.04 14.14 -4.31
C ALA A 133 -7.75 14.11 -2.81
N ASP A 134 -6.99 15.10 -2.29
CA ASP A 134 -6.71 15.25 -0.86
C ASP A 134 -8.00 15.51 -0.07
N GLU A 135 -8.86 16.41 -0.56
CA GLU A 135 -10.18 16.65 0.04
C GLU A 135 -11.07 15.40 0.06
N CYS A 136 -11.07 14.63 -1.03
CA CYS A 136 -11.82 13.37 -1.13
C CYS A 136 -11.32 12.35 -0.11
N TRP A 137 -10.00 12.27 0.06
CA TRP A 137 -9.38 11.37 1.03
C TRP A 137 -9.69 11.78 2.48
N ASP A 138 -9.59 13.06 2.81
CA ASP A 138 -10.00 13.57 4.13
C ASP A 138 -11.51 13.36 4.39
N HIS A 139 -12.34 13.44 3.35
CA HIS A 139 -13.76 13.13 3.45
C HIS A 139 -13.99 11.64 3.78
N TYR A 140 -13.35 10.74 3.03
CA TYR A 140 -13.38 9.30 3.27
C TYR A 140 -12.93 8.95 4.71
N ARG A 141 -11.79 9.46 5.16
CA ARG A 141 -11.27 9.17 6.52
C ARG A 141 -12.21 9.64 7.63
N ARG A 142 -12.91 10.77 7.44
CA ARG A 142 -13.94 11.24 8.38
C ARG A 142 -15.13 10.30 8.44
N VAL A 143 -15.60 9.80 7.30
CA VAL A 143 -16.72 8.85 7.22
C VAL A 143 -16.36 7.53 7.89
N VAL A 144 -15.18 6.97 7.57
CA VAL A 144 -14.68 5.73 8.19
C VAL A 144 -14.50 5.89 9.70
N ALA A 145 -13.88 6.99 10.16
CA ALA A 145 -13.70 7.24 11.60
C ALA A 145 -15.03 7.38 12.34
N HIS A 146 -16.04 7.97 11.71
CA HIS A 146 -17.38 8.06 12.28
C HIS A 146 -18.08 6.69 12.32
N ALA A 147 -17.92 5.85 11.30
CA ALA A 147 -18.45 4.49 11.28
C ALA A 147 -17.80 3.62 12.37
N ALA A 148 -16.48 3.70 12.55
CA ALA A 148 -15.74 2.93 13.54
C ALA A 148 -16.12 3.23 15.00
N ARG A 149 -16.65 4.43 15.29
CA ARG A 149 -17.11 4.81 16.65
C ARG A 149 -18.49 4.27 17.02
N LYS A 150 -19.24 3.77 16.04
CA LYS A 150 -20.61 3.25 16.24
C LYS A 150 -20.67 1.74 16.44
N VAL A 151 -19.52 1.07 16.31
CA VAL A 151 -19.31 -0.35 16.59
C VAL A 151 -18.74 -0.49 17.99
#